data_AF-A0A6J0U567-F1
#
_entry.id   AF-A0A6J0U567-F1
#
_cell.length_a   1.000
_cell.length_b   1.000
_cell.length_c   1.000
_cell.angle_alpha   90.00
_cell.angle_beta   90.00
_cell.angle_gamma   90.00
#
_symmetry.space_group_name_H-M   'P 1'
#
loop_
_entity.id
_entity.type
_entity.pdbx_description
1 polymer ?
#
loop_
_entity_poly.entity_id
_entity_poly.type
_entity_poly.pdbx_seq_one_letter_code
_entity_poly.pdbx_strand_id
1 'polypeptide(L)'
;MENPLVFMDSKDVSCTGFFSEEAEEPSTSFSREADSIEDIKLTEEDSGATASVGIKPKSIHRAKTWSDEVENLYRFQQAGYRDEIEYKQVKHVDMVERWPETGFVKKLQRRDNTFYYYNKERECEDKEIHKVKVYAY
;
A
#
# COMPACT_ATOMS: atom_id res chain seq x y z
N MET A 1 49.46 6.69 14.86
CA MET A 1 48.21 7.42 14.55
C MET A 1 47.17 6.89 15.51
N GLU A 2 47.05 7.62 16.60
CA GLU A 2 46.38 7.20 17.83
C GLU A 2 44.96 7.79 17.79
N ASN A 3 43.96 6.93 17.96
CA ASN A 3 42.56 7.30 18.06
C ASN A 3 42.21 7.51 19.53
N PRO A 4 41.74 8.70 19.97
CA PRO A 4 41.06 8.83 21.24
C PRO A 4 39.56 8.77 21.04
N LEU A 5 38.98 7.72 21.63
CA LEU A 5 37.57 7.59 21.98
C LEU A 5 37.13 8.81 22.81
N VAL A 6 36.14 9.56 22.32
CA VAL A 6 35.34 10.46 23.15
C VAL A 6 34.01 9.80 23.47
N PHE A 7 33.98 9.23 24.67
CA PHE A 7 32.81 8.81 25.41
C PHE A 7 32.14 10.06 25.97
N MET A 8 30.85 10.29 25.67
CA MET A 8 30.08 11.33 26.33
C MET A 8 28.73 10.76 26.77
N ASP A 9 28.66 10.49 28.06
CA ASP A 9 27.49 10.10 28.84
C ASP A 9 26.99 11.36 29.54
N SER A 10 25.70 11.70 29.40
CA SER A 10 25.06 12.79 30.15
C SER A 10 23.54 12.60 30.24
N LYS A 11 23.15 11.86 31.28
CA LYS A 11 22.21 12.23 32.37
C LYS A 11 20.91 12.99 32.05
N ASP A 12 19.83 12.31 32.43
CA ASP A 12 18.56 12.78 33.03
C ASP A 12 18.35 14.27 33.27
N VAL A 13 17.20 14.77 32.78
CA VAL A 13 16.41 15.84 33.42
C VAL A 13 14.93 15.43 33.41
N SER A 14 14.31 15.56 34.58
CA SER A 14 13.00 15.08 35.01
C SER A 14 11.88 16.15 34.87
N CYS A 15 10.64 15.63 34.77
CA CYS A 15 9.28 16.12 35.08
C CYS A 15 8.98 17.61 35.34
N THR A 16 7.91 18.11 34.70
CA THR A 16 6.61 18.60 35.24
C THR A 16 5.82 19.16 34.03
N GLY A 17 4.55 18.86 33.74
CA GLY A 17 3.35 18.92 34.57
C GLY A 17 2.52 20.14 34.12
N PHE A 18 1.47 19.94 33.30
CA PHE A 18 0.35 20.88 33.24
C PHE A 18 -0.93 20.15 32.83
N PHE A 19 -1.73 19.86 33.85
CA PHE A 19 -3.13 19.47 33.77
C PHE A 19 -3.92 20.78 33.87
N SER A 20 -4.90 20.99 33.00
CA SER A 20 -5.93 22.01 33.23
C SER A 20 -7.25 21.52 32.71
N GLU A 21 -8.21 21.76 33.59
CA GLU A 21 -9.56 21.27 33.75
C GLU A 21 -10.53 22.36 33.28
N GLU A 22 -11.67 21.97 32.68
CA GLU A 22 -12.99 22.64 32.75
C GLU A 22 -13.98 21.75 31.97
N ALA A 23 -14.95 21.07 32.60
CA ALA A 23 -16.29 21.54 33.02
C ALA A 23 -17.22 21.80 31.79
N GLU A 24 -18.47 21.35 31.64
CA GLU A 24 -19.51 20.70 32.44
C GLU A 24 -20.52 19.96 31.50
N GLU A 25 -21.24 18.97 32.04
CA GLU A 25 -22.47 18.29 31.55
C GLU A 25 -23.68 19.30 31.49
N PRO A 26 -24.87 19.07 30.84
CA PRO A 26 -25.70 17.86 31.00
C PRO A 26 -26.72 17.45 29.89
N SER A 27 -27.11 16.17 29.97
CA SER A 27 -28.44 15.56 29.76
C SER A 27 -29.41 16.16 28.71
N THR A 28 -29.82 15.34 27.74
CA THR A 28 -31.22 15.32 27.28
C THR A 28 -31.63 13.94 26.77
N SER A 29 -32.72 13.46 27.35
CA SER A 29 -33.39 12.19 27.14
C SER A 29 -34.29 12.18 25.90
N PHE A 30 -34.60 10.96 25.44
CA PHE A 30 -35.86 10.54 24.82
C PHE A 30 -36.08 11.01 23.35
N SER A 31 -36.19 10.10 22.39
CA SER A 31 -37.45 9.39 22.13
C SER A 31 -37.24 8.10 21.32
N ARG A 32 -38.08 7.09 21.63
CA ARG A 32 -38.35 5.94 20.76
C ARG A 32 -39.28 6.38 19.64
N GLU A 33 -38.92 6.10 18.40
CA GLU A 33 -39.90 5.92 17.32
C GLU A 33 -39.64 4.56 16.69
N ALA A 34 -40.67 3.72 16.79
CA ALA A 34 -40.83 2.53 16.01
C ALA A 34 -41.55 2.94 14.73
N ASP A 35 -41.01 2.61 13.56
CA ASP A 35 -41.85 2.51 12.38
C ASP A 35 -41.40 1.35 11.49
N SER A 36 -42.31 0.38 11.44
CA SER A 36 -42.76 -0.42 10.30
C SER A 36 -41.74 -1.14 9.41
N ILE A 37 -41.84 -2.47 9.50
CA ILE A 37 -41.34 -3.47 8.55
C ILE A 37 -42.15 -3.36 7.26
N GLU A 38 -41.48 -3.11 6.13
CA GLU A 38 -42.01 -3.43 4.81
C GLU A 38 -40.97 -4.24 4.02
N ASP A 39 -41.32 -5.52 3.81
CA ASP A 39 -40.63 -6.47 2.95
C ASP A 39 -40.72 -6.04 1.49
N ILE A 40 -39.57 -5.75 0.86
CA ILE A 40 -39.44 -5.73 -0.60
C ILE A 40 -38.08 -6.28 -1.03
N LYS A 41 -38.09 -7.60 -1.26
CA LYS A 41 -37.64 -8.26 -2.50
C LYS A 41 -36.21 -7.96 -2.99
N LEU A 42 -35.32 -8.88 -2.60
CA LEU A 42 -34.18 -9.45 -3.33
C LEU A 42 -33.87 -8.84 -4.72
N THR A 43 -32.74 -8.16 -4.80
CA THR A 43 -31.71 -8.40 -5.82
C THR A 43 -30.35 -8.42 -5.13
N GLU A 44 -29.55 -9.44 -5.42
CA GLU A 44 -28.18 -9.57 -4.94
C GLU A 44 -27.33 -8.44 -5.52
N GLU A 45 -27.12 -7.42 -4.70
CA GLU A 45 -26.09 -6.41 -4.88
C GLU A 45 -25.02 -6.66 -3.81
N ASP A 46 -23.94 -7.30 -4.27
CA ASP A 46 -22.76 -7.60 -3.47
C ASP A 46 -22.27 -6.32 -2.78
N SER A 47 -22.21 -6.47 -1.47
CA SER A 47 -22.09 -5.45 -0.46
C SER A 47 -20.83 -4.62 -0.66
N GLY A 48 -21.04 -3.30 -0.70
CA GLY A 48 -19.98 -2.32 -0.74
C GLY A 48 -18.95 -2.49 0.39
N ALA A 49 -17.69 -2.41 -0.01
CA ALA A 49 -16.70 -1.62 0.68
C ALA A 49 -15.53 -1.41 -0.29
N THR A 50 -15.48 -0.23 -0.91
CA THR A 50 -14.24 0.38 -1.39
C THR A 50 -13.35 0.72 -0.18
N ALA A 51 -12.95 -0.32 0.55
CA ALA A 51 -11.98 -0.23 1.61
C ALA A 51 -10.65 -0.70 1.01
N SER A 52 -9.67 0.18 1.05
CA SER A 52 -8.25 -0.05 0.81
C SER A 52 -7.65 -1.00 1.85
N VAL A 53 -8.32 -2.13 2.09
CA VAL A 53 -7.85 -3.27 2.85
C VAL A 53 -6.73 -3.87 2.02
N GLY A 54 -5.51 -3.88 2.55
CA GLY A 54 -4.37 -4.50 1.86
C GLY A 54 -4.68 -5.96 1.57
N ILE A 55 -5.16 -6.24 0.36
CA ILE A 55 -5.50 -7.59 -0.08
C ILE A 55 -4.20 -8.38 -0.01
N LYS A 56 -4.17 -9.38 0.86
CA LYS A 56 -3.02 -10.26 0.99
C LYS A 56 -3.17 -11.37 -0.03
N PRO A 57 -2.11 -11.70 -0.78
CA PRO A 57 -2.15 -12.77 -1.75
C PRO A 57 -2.37 -14.10 -1.04
N LYS A 58 -3.27 -14.93 -1.57
CA LYS A 58 -3.55 -16.29 -1.10
C LYS A 58 -2.35 -17.21 -1.33
N SER A 59 -1.66 -17.05 -2.45
CA SER A 59 -0.48 -17.85 -2.78
C SER A 59 0.53 -17.10 -3.65
N ILE A 60 1.77 -17.59 -3.64
CA ILE A 60 2.87 -17.13 -4.49
C ILE A 60 3.34 -18.30 -5.34
N HIS A 61 3.55 -18.04 -6.62
CA HIS A 61 4.33 -18.91 -7.51
C HIS A 61 5.37 -18.09 -8.27
N ARG A 62 6.28 -18.77 -8.97
CA ARG A 62 7.29 -18.11 -9.82
C ARG A 62 6.87 -18.19 -11.27
N ALA A 63 7.13 -17.13 -12.02
CA ALA A 63 6.89 -17.13 -13.46
C ALA A 63 7.79 -18.18 -14.14
N LYS A 64 7.24 -18.86 -15.14
CA LYS A 64 7.95 -19.86 -15.95
C LYS A 64 8.26 -19.35 -17.35
N THR A 65 7.36 -18.55 -17.90
CA THR A 65 7.42 -17.97 -19.24
C THR A 65 7.30 -16.46 -19.15
N TRP A 66 7.83 -15.78 -20.14
CA TRP A 66 7.68 -14.33 -20.23
C TRP A 66 6.27 -13.98 -20.69
N SER A 67 5.69 -12.95 -20.10
CA SER A 67 4.45 -12.32 -20.53
C SER A 67 4.48 -10.85 -20.15
N ASP A 68 3.60 -10.04 -20.76
CA ASP A 68 3.48 -8.61 -20.46
C ASP A 68 3.14 -8.36 -18.98
N GLU A 69 2.38 -9.26 -18.37
CA GLU A 69 2.08 -9.23 -16.93
C GLU A 69 3.33 -9.49 -16.09
N VAL A 70 4.14 -10.48 -16.47
CA VAL A 70 5.41 -10.81 -15.79
C VAL A 70 6.41 -9.67 -15.90
N GLU A 71 6.49 -9.00 -17.06
CA GLU A 71 7.30 -7.80 -17.26
C GLU A 71 6.89 -6.68 -16.29
N ASN A 72 5.59 -6.40 -16.18
CA ASN A 72 5.10 -5.40 -15.25
C ASN A 72 5.35 -5.79 -13.79
N LEU A 73 5.12 -7.05 -13.43
CA LEU A 73 5.42 -7.57 -12.09
C LEU A 73 6.90 -7.46 -11.74
N TYR A 74 7.78 -7.75 -12.70
CA TYR A 74 9.23 -7.56 -12.56
C TYR A 74 9.55 -6.10 -12.21
N ARG A 75 8.97 -5.13 -12.94
CA ARG A 75 9.18 -3.69 -12.68
C ARG A 75 8.65 -3.25 -11.32
N PHE A 76 7.48 -3.75 -10.88
CA PHE A 76 6.98 -3.47 -9.53
C PHE A 76 7.92 -4.03 -8.46
N GLN A 77 8.41 -5.26 -8.66
CA GLN A 77 9.32 -5.93 -7.72
C GLN A 77 10.68 -5.26 -7.64
N GLN A 78 11.24 -4.78 -8.75
CA GLN A 78 12.46 -3.96 -8.77
C GLN A 78 12.29 -2.69 -7.93
N ALA A 79 11.12 -2.05 -7.97
CA ALA A 79 10.81 -0.86 -7.18
C ALA A 79 10.48 -1.15 -5.70
N GLY A 80 10.41 -2.43 -5.30
CA GLY A 80 10.12 -2.86 -3.92
C GLY A 80 8.62 -3.02 -3.61
N TYR A 81 7.79 -3.21 -4.64
CA TYR A 81 6.36 -3.51 -4.52
C TYR A 81 6.07 -4.92 -5.04
N ARG A 82 5.02 -5.58 -4.54
CA ARG A 82 4.64 -6.90 -5.06
C ARG A 82 3.97 -6.80 -6.42
N ASP A 83 3.08 -5.82 -6.56
CA ASP A 83 2.22 -5.61 -7.72
C ASP A 83 1.69 -4.17 -7.78
N GLU A 84 0.83 -3.91 -8.78
CA GLU A 84 0.17 -2.62 -8.95
C GLU A 84 -0.74 -2.25 -7.78
N ILE A 85 -1.42 -3.23 -7.16
CA ILE A 85 -2.33 -3.00 -6.04
C ILE A 85 -1.56 -2.42 -4.85
N GLU A 86 -0.42 -3.02 -4.50
CA GLU A 86 0.43 -2.51 -3.44
C GLU A 86 0.99 -1.12 -3.77
N TYR A 87 1.41 -0.89 -5.02
CA TYR A 87 1.92 0.41 -5.43
C TYR A 87 0.87 1.52 -5.27
N LYS A 88 -0.36 1.27 -5.76
CA LYS A 88 -1.48 2.21 -5.63
C LYS A 88 -1.81 2.48 -4.17
N GLN A 89 -1.77 1.45 -3.33
CA GLN A 89 -2.02 1.58 -1.90
C GLN A 89 -0.93 2.37 -1.17
N VAL A 90 0.35 2.08 -1.43
CA VAL A 90 1.48 2.72 -0.72
C VAL A 90 1.66 4.17 -1.15
N LYS A 91 1.44 4.49 -2.42
CA LYS A 91 1.60 5.85 -2.94
C LYS A 91 0.32 6.67 -2.97
N HIS A 92 -0.82 6.06 -2.67
CA HIS A 92 -2.14 6.67 -2.80
C HIS A 92 -2.33 7.28 -4.20
N VAL A 93 -1.94 6.51 -5.22
CA VAL A 93 -2.03 6.91 -6.63
C VAL A 93 -3.08 6.05 -7.32
N ASP A 94 -4.01 6.67 -8.04
CA ASP A 94 -5.06 5.95 -8.77
C ASP A 94 -4.56 5.34 -10.09
N MET A 95 -3.65 6.04 -10.78
CA MET A 95 -3.14 5.66 -12.10
C MET A 95 -1.61 5.56 -12.14
N VAL A 96 -1.10 4.42 -12.63
CA VAL A 96 0.33 4.20 -12.87
C VAL A 96 0.71 4.76 -14.25
N GLU A 97 1.83 5.46 -14.33
CA GLU A 97 2.35 5.96 -15.61
C GLU A 97 2.85 4.79 -16.48
N ARG A 98 2.19 4.58 -17.63
CA ARG A 98 2.49 3.51 -18.58
C ARG A 98 2.84 4.07 -19.95
N TRP A 99 3.61 3.31 -20.72
CA TRP A 99 3.85 3.60 -22.12
C TRP A 99 2.58 3.35 -22.93
N PRO A 100 2.14 4.28 -23.80
CA PRO A 100 0.91 4.10 -24.59
C PRO A 100 1.04 3.02 -25.68
N GLU A 101 2.26 2.72 -26.09
CA GLU A 101 2.56 1.78 -27.18
C GLU A 101 2.53 0.31 -26.69
N THR A 102 3.16 0.03 -25.55
CA THR A 102 3.30 -1.34 -25.00
C THR A 102 2.45 -1.60 -23.76
N GLY A 103 1.95 -0.55 -23.10
CA GLY A 103 1.25 -0.69 -21.82
C GLY A 103 2.16 -0.99 -20.62
N PHE A 104 3.48 -1.01 -20.82
CA PHE A 104 4.43 -1.27 -19.74
C PHE A 104 4.61 -0.08 -18.81
N VAL A 105 4.91 -0.37 -17.55
CA VAL A 105 5.18 0.65 -16.52
C VAL A 105 6.37 1.50 -16.95
N LYS A 106 6.18 2.82 -17.07
CA LYS A 106 7.20 3.77 -17.51
C LYS A 106 8.04 4.29 -16.35
N LYS A 107 7.39 4.57 -15.22
CA LYS A 107 8.02 5.18 -14.07
C LYS A 107 7.37 4.70 -12.78
N LEU A 108 8.18 4.33 -11.79
CA LEU A 108 7.72 4.01 -10.43
C LEU A 108 8.51 4.79 -9.41
N GLN A 109 7.82 5.28 -8.38
CA GLN A 109 8.48 5.85 -7.21
C GLN A 109 8.71 4.77 -6.16
N ARG A 110 9.93 4.64 -5.66
CA ARG A 110 10.26 3.75 -4.53
C ARG A 110 9.72 4.28 -3.20
N ARG A 111 9.84 3.46 -2.16
CA ARG A 111 9.57 3.87 -0.77
C ARG A 111 10.48 5.01 -0.30
N ASP A 112 11.71 5.03 -0.81
CA ASP A 112 12.73 6.06 -0.53
C ASP A 112 12.51 7.37 -1.32
N ASN A 113 11.35 7.51 -1.98
CA ASN A 113 10.95 8.63 -2.85
C ASN A 113 11.80 8.87 -4.11
N THR A 114 12.83 8.06 -4.35
CA THR A 114 13.57 7.99 -5.61
C THR A 114 12.73 7.37 -6.72
N PHE A 115 12.98 7.74 -7.97
CA PHE A 115 12.24 7.23 -9.13
C PHE A 115 13.06 6.22 -9.93
N TYR A 116 12.43 5.10 -10.30
CA TYR A 116 12.90 4.25 -11.38
C TYR A 116 12.18 4.59 -12.67
N TYR A 117 12.96 4.59 -13.75
CA TYR A 117 12.50 4.76 -15.12
C TYR A 117 12.79 3.46 -15.85
N TYR A 118 11.81 2.98 -16.60
CA TYR A 118 11.92 1.74 -17.36
C TYR A 118 11.75 2.04 -18.84
N ASN A 119 12.45 1.29 -19.67
CA ASN A 119 12.32 1.42 -21.11
C ASN A 119 10.94 0.98 -21.59
N LYS A 120 10.55 1.47 -22.77
CA LYS A 120 9.32 1.08 -23.43
C LYS A 120 9.37 -0.36 -23.97
N GLU A 121 10.57 -0.86 -24.20
CA GLU A 121 10.86 -2.21 -24.67
C GLU A 121 10.92 -3.19 -23.50
N ARG A 122 10.95 -4.48 -23.84
CA ARG A 122 11.08 -5.59 -22.89
C ARG A 122 12.45 -5.52 -22.19
N GLU A 123 12.45 -5.44 -20.86
CA GLU A 123 13.67 -5.46 -20.04
C GLU A 123 13.86 -6.80 -19.31
N CYS A 124 12.80 -7.58 -19.10
CA CYS A 124 12.91 -8.87 -18.44
C CYS A 124 13.53 -9.92 -19.37
N GLU A 125 14.83 -10.18 -19.20
CA GLU A 125 15.52 -11.32 -19.81
C GLU A 125 14.92 -12.64 -19.30
N ASP A 126 15.01 -13.70 -20.12
CA ASP A 126 14.54 -15.05 -19.72
C ASP A 126 15.21 -15.58 -18.45
N LYS A 127 16.43 -15.10 -18.18
CA LYS A 127 17.20 -15.41 -16.96
C LYS A 127 16.61 -14.77 -15.70
N GLU A 128 15.71 -13.80 -15.82
CA GLU A 128 15.16 -13.09 -14.67
C GLU A 128 13.71 -13.48 -14.38
N ILE A 129 13.03 -14.09 -15.35
CA ILE A 129 11.64 -14.57 -15.23
C ILE A 129 11.45 -15.45 -13.99
N HIS A 130 12.35 -16.40 -13.76
CA HIS A 130 12.24 -17.31 -12.61
C HIS A 130 12.42 -16.61 -11.25
N LYS A 131 12.94 -15.38 -11.23
CA LYS A 131 13.03 -14.55 -10.02
C LYS A 131 11.71 -13.84 -9.73
N VAL A 132 10.90 -13.56 -10.76
CA VAL A 132 9.62 -12.85 -10.64
C VAL A 132 8.62 -13.69 -9.86
N LYS A 133 8.07 -13.10 -8.81
CA LYS A 133 7.00 -13.69 -8.00
C LYS A 133 5.65 -13.28 -8.58
N VAL A 134 4.81 -14.25 -8.89
CA VAL A 134 3.43 -14.02 -9.30
C VAL A 134 2.54 -14.28 -8.08
N TYR A 135 1.72 -13.28 -7.75
CA TYR A 135 0.84 -13.30 -6.59
C TYR A 135 -0.57 -13.64 -7.05
N ALA A 136 -1.19 -14.62 -6.43
CA ALA A 136 -2.59 -14.98 -6.65
C ALA A 136 -3.43 -14.47 -5.48
N TYR A 137 -4.51 -13.75 -5.79
CA TYR A 137 -5.41 -13.12 -4.82
C TYR A 137 -6.74 -13.83 -4.68
#